data_AF-A0A660MXT5-F1
#
_entry.id   AF-A0A660MXT5-F1
#
_cell.length_a   1.000
_cell.length_b   1.000
_cell.length_c   1.000
_cell.angle_alpha   90.00
_cell.angle_beta   90.00
_cell.angle_gamma   90.00
#
_symmetry.space_group_name_H-M   'P 1'
#
loop_
_entity.id
_entity.type
_entity.pdbx_description
1 polymer ?
#
loop_
_entity_poly.entity_id
_entity_poly.type
_entity_poly.pdbx_seq_one_letter_code
_entity_poly.pdbx_strand_id
1 'polypeptide(L)'
;MNEQVFEQIKRVNEYGKEYWHARELAKALEYSDFTNFSKVIKKAEIACKKSGQATTNHFSEFTEKAKIGSGATRDLKSWKLSRYACYLIIQNADPNKEIVALGQSYFALQTRQQELSAQYLEDQKRLELREEVTKHNKKLFSTARGAGVYDYATFYDSGYQGLYGLKKKEIIEKKNLNPDENMLDHMSSEELAANLFRATQAEAKIKREAIRGQEKASQAHFQVGQKIRATIKELGGTMPEDIPAVEDIKFARKRLEELEVQDAQQMPSFAQQLGEKLEEQEIVKYEKLPDNIQLLEALAKIIRGYPGERLLLLGEKKFKLSSEGMRLVKGLLNG
;
A
#
# COMPACT_ATOMS: atom_id res chain seq x y z
N MET A 1 7.52 -8.92 5.64
CA MET A 1 6.72 -9.98 6.30
C MET A 1 5.28 -9.77 5.88
N ASN A 2 4.64 -10.73 5.21
CA ASN A 2 3.20 -10.63 4.99
C ASN A 2 2.57 -10.52 6.39
N GLU A 3 1.95 -9.39 6.74
CA GLU A 3 1.37 -9.11 8.07
C GLU A 3 0.49 -10.28 8.54
N GLN A 4 -0.13 -10.96 7.58
CA GLN A 4 -0.93 -12.16 7.77
C GLN A 4 -0.16 -13.32 8.43
N VAL A 5 1.10 -13.61 8.07
CA VAL A 5 1.82 -14.78 8.61
C VAL A 5 2.24 -14.59 10.07
N PHE A 6 2.71 -13.39 10.43
CA PHE A 6 3.11 -13.10 11.82
C PHE A 6 1.91 -13.05 12.76
N GLU A 7 0.81 -12.45 12.32
CA GLU A 7 -0.43 -12.40 13.11
C GLU A 7 -1.11 -13.77 13.19
N GLN A 8 -0.95 -14.66 12.19
CA GLN A 8 -1.50 -16.02 12.21
C GLN A 8 -0.86 -16.92 13.28
N ILE A 9 0.42 -16.72 13.60
CA ILE A 9 1.12 -17.50 14.63
C ILE A 9 1.08 -16.83 16.02
N LYS A 10 0.31 -15.75 16.17
CA LYS A 10 0.06 -15.09 17.45
C LYS A 10 -0.79 -15.98 18.36
N ARG A 11 -0.42 -16.04 19.62
CA ARG A 11 -1.18 -16.69 20.69
C ARG A 11 -1.50 -15.68 21.78
N VAL A 12 -2.54 -15.96 22.56
CA VAL A 12 -2.95 -15.14 23.70
C VAL A 12 -2.99 -16.02 24.94
N ASN A 13 -2.43 -15.55 26.05
CA ASN A 13 -2.44 -16.29 27.31
C ASN A 13 -3.72 -16.01 28.12
N GLU A 14 -3.86 -16.68 29.27
CA GLU A 14 -5.00 -16.54 30.19
C GLU A 14 -5.21 -15.10 30.73
N TYR A 15 -4.19 -14.24 30.65
CA TYR A 15 -4.24 -12.84 31.06
C TYR A 15 -4.48 -11.87 29.89
N GLY A 16 -4.82 -12.37 28.71
CA GLY A 16 -5.04 -11.53 27.52
C GLY A 16 -3.76 -10.98 26.88
N LYS A 17 -2.56 -11.42 27.31
CA LYS A 17 -1.30 -10.97 26.71
C LYS A 17 -0.90 -11.86 25.53
N GLU A 18 -0.52 -11.20 24.44
CA GLU A 18 -0.04 -11.88 23.23
C GLU A 18 1.39 -12.41 23.38
N TYR A 19 1.65 -13.54 22.72
CA TYR A 19 2.98 -14.16 22.64
C TYR A 19 3.11 -15.06 21.40
N TRP A 20 4.36 -15.38 21.04
CA TRP A 20 4.73 -16.26 19.95
C TRP A 20 5.65 -17.36 20.43
N HIS A 21 5.55 -18.57 19.86
CA HIS A 21 6.55 -19.60 20.12
C HIS A 21 7.76 -19.45 19.19
N ALA A 22 8.95 -19.55 19.77
CA ALA A 22 10.20 -19.38 19.04
C ALA A 22 10.36 -20.37 17.87
N ARG A 23 9.88 -21.62 18.00
CA ARG A 23 9.97 -22.62 16.93
C ARG A 23 9.04 -22.35 15.76
N GLU A 24 7.86 -21.77 16.02
CA GLU A 24 6.94 -21.32 14.97
C GLU A 24 7.49 -20.08 14.25
N LEU A 25 8.03 -19.13 15.02
CA LEU A 25 8.68 -17.94 14.46
C LEU A 25 9.92 -18.29 13.63
N ALA A 26 10.73 -19.27 14.07
CA ALA A 26 11.88 -19.76 13.32
C ALA A 26 11.49 -20.24 11.92
N LYS A 27 10.40 -21.01 11.82
CA LYS A 27 9.87 -21.50 10.54
C LYS A 27 9.35 -20.36 9.67
N ALA A 28 8.62 -19.42 10.27
CA ALA A 28 8.11 -18.24 9.57
C ALA A 28 9.25 -17.35 9.01
N LEU A 29 10.41 -17.35 9.68
CA LEU A 29 11.62 -16.66 9.25
C LEU A 29 12.59 -17.56 8.45
N GLU A 30 12.12 -18.71 7.96
CA GLU A 30 12.88 -19.62 7.09
C GLU A 30 14.18 -20.19 7.70
N TYR A 31 14.19 -20.38 9.02
CA TYR A 31 15.24 -21.13 9.71
C TYR A 31 14.88 -22.62 9.78
N SER A 32 15.57 -23.43 8.97
CA SER A 32 15.48 -24.89 9.01
C SER A 32 16.13 -25.52 10.25
N ASP A 33 17.23 -24.92 10.75
CA ASP A 33 17.93 -25.34 11.96
C ASP A 33 17.66 -24.36 13.13
N PHE A 34 16.97 -24.87 14.15
CA PHE A 34 16.64 -24.12 15.35
C PHE A 34 17.88 -23.72 16.18
N THR A 35 19.01 -24.42 16.05
CA THR A 35 20.27 -24.06 16.69
C THR A 35 20.79 -22.72 16.16
N ASN A 36 20.68 -22.49 14.86
CA ASN A 36 21.05 -21.21 14.25
C ASN A 36 20.07 -20.11 14.66
N PHE A 37 18.77 -20.40 14.73
CA PHE A 37 17.79 -19.44 15.24
C PHE A 37 18.03 -19.08 16.72
N SER A 38 18.44 -20.05 17.55
CA SER A 38 18.78 -19.81 18.96
C SER A 38 19.94 -18.83 19.13
N LYS A 39 20.88 -18.76 18.18
CA LYS A 39 21.94 -17.74 18.18
C LYS A 39 21.37 -16.34 17.93
N VAL A 40 20.35 -16.21 17.07
CA VAL A 40 19.64 -14.94 16.81
C VAL A 40 18.88 -14.50 18.05
N ILE A 41 18.18 -15.41 18.72
CA ILE A 41 17.50 -15.13 20.00
C ILE A 41 18.48 -14.55 21.03
N LYS A 42 19.66 -15.16 21.19
CA LYS A 42 20.70 -14.65 22.10
C LYS A 42 21.15 -13.23 21.74
N LYS A 43 21.32 -12.91 20.45
CA LYS A 43 21.62 -11.54 20.00
C LYS A 43 20.50 -10.56 20.38
N ALA A 44 19.25 -10.96 20.16
CA ALA A 44 18.07 -10.18 20.52
C ALA A 44 17.94 -9.96 22.05
N GLU A 45 18.24 -10.97 22.87
CA GLU A 45 18.29 -10.85 24.34
C GLU A 45 19.38 -9.85 24.78
N ILE A 46 20.56 -9.88 24.15
CA ILE A 46 21.62 -8.91 24.42
C ILE A 46 21.16 -7.49 24.05
N ALA A 47 20.53 -7.32 22.88
CA ALA A 47 19.98 -6.03 22.46
C ALA A 47 18.92 -5.52 23.45
N CYS A 48 17.96 -6.37 23.82
CA CYS A 48 16.92 -6.09 24.82
C CYS A 48 17.52 -5.60 26.15
N LYS A 49 18.50 -6.32 26.68
CA LYS A 49 19.19 -5.95 27.93
C LYS A 49 19.93 -4.62 27.81
N LYS A 50 20.64 -4.40 26.69
CA LYS A 50 21.39 -3.15 26.44
C LYS A 50 20.47 -1.95 26.25
N SER A 51 19.24 -2.15 25.75
CA SER A 51 18.19 -1.14 25.66
C SER A 51 17.46 -0.87 26.99
N GLY A 52 17.94 -1.43 28.12
CA GLY A 52 17.37 -1.22 29.45
C GLY A 52 16.09 -2.02 29.75
N GLN A 53 15.70 -2.94 28.86
CA GLN A 53 14.51 -3.77 29.05
C GLN A 53 14.84 -5.04 29.85
N ALA A 54 13.90 -5.49 30.68
CA ALA A 54 14.03 -6.75 31.43
C ALA A 54 13.77 -7.94 30.49
N THR A 55 14.80 -8.74 30.21
CA THR A 55 14.71 -9.88 29.28
C THR A 55 13.63 -10.89 29.69
N THR A 56 13.38 -11.07 30.98
CA THR A 56 12.33 -11.96 31.52
C THR A 56 10.91 -11.56 31.13
N ASN A 57 10.67 -10.28 30.78
CA ASN A 57 9.37 -9.81 30.28
C ASN A 57 9.12 -10.19 28.82
N HIS A 58 10.18 -10.51 28.08
CA HIS A 58 10.15 -10.62 26.61
C HIS A 58 10.55 -12.01 26.10
N PHE A 59 11.40 -12.72 26.83
CA PHE A 59 11.94 -14.03 26.50
C PHE A 59 11.67 -14.99 27.66
N SER A 60 10.56 -15.71 27.61
CA SER A 60 10.17 -16.69 28.64
C SER A 60 10.54 -18.09 28.18
N GLU A 61 11.56 -18.68 28.78
CA GLU A 61 12.01 -20.03 28.47
C GLU A 61 10.97 -21.07 28.91
N PHE A 62 10.73 -22.07 28.07
CA PHE A 62 9.89 -23.22 28.42
C PHE A 62 10.31 -24.48 27.63
N THR A 63 9.79 -25.62 28.06
CA THR A 63 9.98 -26.90 27.37
C THR A 63 8.83 -27.15 26.40
N GLU A 64 9.17 -27.29 25.13
CA GLU A 64 8.22 -27.54 24.04
C GLU A 64 8.33 -28.99 23.58
N LYS A 65 7.19 -29.69 23.54
CA LYS A 65 7.10 -31.05 23.00
C LYS A 65 7.11 -31.00 21.48
N ALA A 66 8.17 -31.51 20.86
CA ALA A 66 8.29 -31.61 19.40
C ALA A 66 8.17 -33.07 18.93
N LYS A 67 7.38 -33.31 17.88
CA LYS A 67 7.33 -34.62 17.21
C LYS A 67 8.63 -34.88 16.47
N ILE A 68 9.19 -36.07 16.65
CA ILE A 68 10.37 -36.57 15.94
C ILE A 68 9.90 -37.48 14.79
N GLY A 69 10.74 -37.68 13.77
CA GLY A 69 10.42 -38.47 12.56
C GLY A 69 9.97 -39.92 12.81
N SER A 70 10.15 -40.45 14.03
CA SER A 70 9.69 -41.77 14.47
C SER A 70 8.31 -41.79 15.13
N GLY A 71 7.62 -40.64 15.23
CA GLY A 71 6.32 -40.51 15.91
C GLY A 71 6.41 -40.28 17.43
N ALA A 72 7.59 -40.44 18.04
CA ALA A 72 7.84 -40.08 19.43
C ALA A 72 7.88 -38.55 19.61
N THR A 73 7.63 -38.06 20.83
CA THR A 73 7.80 -36.63 21.19
C THR A 73 9.04 -36.44 22.04
N ARG A 74 9.82 -35.40 21.76
CA ARG A 74 10.96 -34.99 22.57
C ARG A 74 10.69 -33.64 23.22
N ASP A 75 11.06 -33.55 24.49
CA ASP A 75 11.10 -32.29 25.24
C ASP A 75 12.32 -31.47 24.78
N LEU A 76 12.06 -30.32 24.18
CA LEU A 76 13.10 -29.43 23.68
C LEU A 76 12.95 -28.03 24.28
N LYS A 77 14.07 -27.43 24.68
CA LYS A 77 14.13 -26.03 25.12
C LYS A 77 13.60 -25.09 24.01
N SER A 78 12.76 -24.14 24.38
CA SER A 78 12.13 -23.15 23.51
C SER A 78 11.81 -21.87 24.28
N TRP A 79 11.24 -20.88 23.61
CA TRP A 79 10.84 -19.60 24.22
C TRP A 79 9.43 -19.19 23.81
N LYS A 80 8.71 -18.60 24.76
CA LYS A 80 7.58 -17.71 24.50
C LYS A 80 8.14 -16.30 24.37
N LEU A 81 7.79 -15.64 23.27
CA LEU A 81 8.33 -14.36 22.85
C LEU A 81 7.23 -13.31 22.89
N SER A 82 7.48 -12.15 23.48
CA SER A 82 6.59 -11.00 23.30
C SER A 82 6.74 -10.43 21.88
N ARG A 83 5.78 -9.60 21.44
CA ARG A 83 5.89 -8.87 20.16
C ARG A 83 7.22 -8.10 20.03
N TYR A 84 7.62 -7.42 21.11
CA TYR A 84 8.91 -6.73 21.19
C TYR A 84 10.13 -7.66 20.97
N ALA A 85 10.15 -8.85 21.59
CA ALA A 85 11.20 -9.83 21.36
C ALA A 85 11.22 -10.30 19.90
N CYS A 86 10.07 -10.53 19.28
CA CYS A 86 9.98 -10.91 17.87
C CYS A 86 10.59 -9.84 16.95
N TYR A 87 10.35 -8.56 17.23
CA TYR A 87 10.93 -7.45 16.46
C TYR A 87 12.45 -7.39 16.61
N LEU A 88 12.98 -7.51 17.83
CA LEU A 88 14.43 -7.58 18.05
C LEU A 88 15.06 -8.81 17.39
N ILE A 89 14.37 -9.94 17.36
CA ILE A 89 14.83 -11.14 16.65
C ILE A 89 14.96 -10.86 15.15
N ILE A 90 13.95 -10.27 14.52
CA ILE A 90 13.99 -9.91 13.08
C ILE A 90 15.13 -8.92 12.80
N GLN A 91 15.31 -7.90 13.66
CA GLN A 91 16.40 -6.92 13.51
C GLN A 91 17.79 -7.56 13.61
N ASN A 92 17.94 -8.65 14.37
CA ASN A 92 19.22 -9.34 14.57
C ASN A 92 19.40 -10.62 13.73
N ALA A 93 18.40 -10.96 12.90
CA ALA A 93 18.39 -12.15 12.07
C ALA A 93 19.27 -11.98 10.82
N ASP A 94 19.43 -13.08 10.09
CA ASP A 94 20.27 -13.17 8.90
C ASP A 94 19.60 -12.45 7.72
N PRO A 95 20.14 -11.32 7.23
CA PRO A 95 19.52 -10.54 6.16
C PRO A 95 19.57 -11.26 4.80
N ASN A 96 20.32 -12.35 4.66
CA ASN A 96 20.30 -13.17 3.45
C ASN A 96 18.98 -13.95 3.27
N LYS A 97 18.11 -13.98 4.28
CA LYS A 97 16.75 -14.55 4.19
C LYS A 97 15.79 -13.45 3.78
N GLU A 98 15.13 -13.63 2.65
CA GLU A 98 14.26 -12.60 2.05
C GLU A 98 13.18 -12.12 3.02
N ILE A 99 12.55 -13.04 3.76
CA ILE A 99 11.53 -12.69 4.76
C ILE A 99 12.06 -11.81 5.90
N VAL A 100 13.33 -12.01 6.30
CA VAL A 100 14.01 -11.19 7.31
C VAL A 100 14.32 -9.81 6.76
N ALA A 101 14.89 -9.73 5.55
CA ALA A 101 15.16 -8.46 4.87
C ALA A 101 13.89 -7.62 4.72
N LEU A 102 12.77 -8.24 4.28
CA LEU A 102 11.46 -7.58 4.20
C LEU A 102 10.96 -7.07 5.56
N GLY A 103 11.22 -7.82 6.64
CA GLY A 103 10.88 -7.38 8.00
C GLY A 103 11.72 -6.17 8.44
N GLN A 104 13.01 -6.15 8.12
CA GLN A 104 13.91 -5.03 8.40
C GLN A 104 13.54 -3.78 7.60
N SER A 105 13.22 -3.93 6.30
CA SER A 105 12.72 -2.83 5.46
C SER A 105 11.41 -2.27 6.00
N TYR A 106 10.48 -3.12 6.43
CA TYR A 106 9.25 -2.67 7.09
C TYR A 106 9.56 -1.79 8.32
N PHE A 107 10.49 -2.20 9.19
CA PHE A 107 10.85 -1.38 10.34
C PHE A 107 11.51 -0.06 9.97
N ALA A 108 12.33 -0.01 8.92
CA ALA A 108 12.91 1.22 8.42
C ALA A 108 11.82 2.19 7.94
N LEU A 109 10.87 1.71 7.13
CA LEU A 109 9.74 2.49 6.63
C LEU A 109 8.80 2.95 7.74
N GLN A 110 8.50 2.08 8.71
CA GLN A 110 7.62 2.43 9.84
C GLN A 110 8.27 3.45 10.78
N THR A 111 9.57 3.30 11.05
CA THR A 111 10.32 4.32 11.79
C THR A 111 10.30 5.65 11.04
N ARG A 112 10.53 5.62 9.73
CA ARG A 112 10.45 6.81 8.89
C ARG A 112 9.08 7.47 8.97
N GLN A 113 7.99 6.71 8.84
CA GLN A 113 6.62 7.24 8.98
C GLN A 113 6.36 7.90 10.34
N GLN A 114 6.94 7.36 11.42
CA GLN A 114 6.83 7.99 12.75
C GLN A 114 7.71 9.24 12.90
N GLU A 115 8.82 9.32 12.17
CA GLU A 115 9.71 10.49 12.14
C GLU A 115 9.18 11.63 11.25
N LEU A 116 8.34 11.32 10.26
CA LEU A 116 7.81 12.30 9.32
C LEU A 116 6.95 13.35 10.04
N SER A 117 7.18 14.62 9.70
CA SER A 117 6.59 15.76 10.40
C SER A 117 5.10 15.92 10.09
N ALA A 118 4.41 16.72 10.92
CA ALA A 118 3.00 17.06 10.69
C ALA A 118 2.75 17.66 9.29
N GLN A 119 3.72 18.41 8.75
CA GLN A 119 3.64 18.98 7.40
C GLN A 119 3.62 17.89 6.32
N TYR A 120 4.43 16.84 6.49
CA TYR A 120 4.46 15.73 5.54
C TYR A 120 3.12 14.98 5.51
N LEU A 121 2.59 14.66 6.69
CA LEU A 121 1.28 14.00 6.82
C LEU A 121 0.16 14.87 6.22
N GLU A 122 0.24 16.19 6.40
CA GLU A 122 -0.69 17.12 5.78
C GLU A 122 -0.56 17.14 4.25
N ASP A 123 0.66 17.20 3.72
CA ASP A 123 0.93 17.18 2.28
C ASP A 123 0.39 15.89 1.62
N GLN A 124 0.60 14.74 2.27
CA GLN A 124 0.09 13.45 1.80
C GLN A 124 -1.44 13.44 1.76
N LYS A 125 -2.09 13.84 2.86
CA LYS A 125 -3.56 13.94 2.93
C LYS A 125 -4.12 14.89 1.88
N ARG A 126 -3.46 16.04 1.66
CA ARG A 126 -3.86 17.01 0.64
C ARG A 126 -3.86 16.39 -0.75
N LEU A 127 -2.81 15.67 -1.13
CA LEU A 127 -2.75 14.99 -2.43
C LEU A 127 -3.87 13.96 -2.59
N GLU A 128 -4.02 13.05 -1.62
CA GLU A 128 -5.06 12.00 -1.67
C GLU A 128 -6.47 12.60 -1.80
N LEU A 129 -6.80 13.59 -0.97
CA LEU A 129 -8.11 14.23 -0.99
C LEU A 129 -8.33 15.04 -2.28
N ARG A 130 -7.29 15.69 -2.82
CA ARG A 130 -7.41 16.46 -4.06
C ARG A 130 -7.72 15.59 -5.27
N GLU A 131 -7.15 14.39 -5.31
CA GLU A 131 -7.47 13.39 -6.33
C GLU A 131 -8.91 12.89 -6.22
N GLU A 132 -9.36 12.55 -5.01
CA GLU A 132 -10.73 12.10 -4.76
C GLU A 132 -11.76 13.21 -5.09
N VAL A 133 -11.47 14.47 -4.74
CA VAL A 133 -12.30 15.62 -5.15
C VAL A 133 -12.40 15.71 -6.66
N THR A 134 -11.29 15.53 -7.40
CA THR A 134 -11.31 15.54 -8.88
C THR A 134 -12.23 14.46 -9.43
N LYS A 135 -12.07 13.25 -8.93
CA LYS A 135 -12.83 12.06 -9.36
C LYS A 135 -14.32 12.22 -9.07
N HIS A 136 -14.67 12.68 -7.87
CA HIS A 136 -16.07 12.86 -7.49
C HIS A 136 -16.71 14.08 -8.12
N ASN A 137 -15.97 15.16 -8.40
CA ASN A 137 -16.50 16.25 -9.21
C ASN A 137 -16.83 15.82 -10.64
N LYS A 138 -16.04 14.93 -11.25
CA LYS A 138 -16.38 14.32 -12.55
C LYS A 138 -17.67 13.50 -12.50
N LYS A 139 -17.85 12.68 -11.45
CA LYS A 139 -19.09 11.89 -11.26
C LYS A 139 -20.31 12.79 -11.01
N LEU A 140 -20.15 13.82 -10.18
CA LEU A 140 -21.17 14.83 -9.93
C LEU A 140 -21.56 15.54 -11.23
N PHE A 141 -20.58 15.92 -12.06
CA PHE A 141 -20.82 16.51 -13.37
C PHE A 141 -21.67 15.59 -14.27
N SER A 142 -21.28 14.32 -14.41
CA SER A 142 -22.05 13.33 -15.19
C SER A 142 -23.48 13.16 -14.66
N THR A 143 -23.63 13.18 -13.34
CA THR A 143 -24.93 13.05 -12.67
C THR A 143 -25.82 14.28 -12.91
N ALA A 144 -25.25 15.49 -12.77
CA ALA A 144 -25.92 16.75 -13.06
C ALA A 144 -26.35 16.83 -14.53
N ARG A 145 -25.47 16.42 -15.46
CA ARG A 145 -25.80 16.33 -16.89
C ARG A 145 -26.98 15.40 -17.12
N GLY A 146 -26.98 14.21 -16.52
CA GLY A 146 -28.10 13.27 -16.59
C GLY A 146 -29.40 13.82 -15.99
N ALA A 147 -29.31 14.68 -14.98
CA ALA A 147 -30.44 15.38 -14.39
C ALA A 147 -30.99 16.52 -15.26
N GLY A 148 -30.32 16.90 -16.35
CA GLY A 148 -30.73 18.01 -17.22
C GLY A 148 -30.21 19.38 -16.78
N VAL A 149 -29.08 19.42 -16.05
CA VAL A 149 -28.33 20.65 -15.78
C VAL A 149 -27.63 21.08 -17.07
N TYR A 150 -27.80 22.35 -17.45
CA TYR A 150 -27.19 22.95 -18.64
C TYR A 150 -26.25 24.11 -18.29
N ASP A 151 -26.48 24.80 -17.18
CA ASP A 151 -25.60 25.84 -16.65
C ASP A 151 -24.83 25.31 -15.44
N TYR A 152 -23.64 24.75 -15.71
CA TYR A 152 -22.79 24.17 -14.67
C TYR A 152 -22.17 25.22 -13.77
N ALA A 153 -21.93 26.45 -14.25
CA ALA A 153 -21.35 27.51 -13.42
C ALA A 153 -22.29 27.82 -12.25
N THR A 154 -23.56 28.06 -12.55
CA THR A 154 -24.60 28.28 -11.53
C THR A 154 -24.78 27.06 -10.61
N PHE A 155 -24.73 25.84 -11.16
CA PHE A 155 -24.86 24.61 -10.37
C PHE A 155 -23.73 24.42 -9.36
N TYR A 156 -22.47 24.66 -9.76
CA TYR A 156 -21.32 24.54 -8.86
C TYR A 156 -21.26 25.71 -7.88
N ASP A 157 -21.59 26.93 -8.31
CA ASP A 157 -21.69 28.09 -7.42
C ASP A 157 -22.74 27.86 -6.32
N SER A 158 -23.88 27.25 -6.64
CA SER A 158 -24.89 26.90 -5.63
C SER A 158 -24.33 25.97 -4.55
N GLY A 159 -23.49 25.00 -4.94
CA GLY A 159 -22.79 24.13 -3.98
C GLY A 159 -21.81 24.89 -3.10
N TYR A 160 -21.02 25.79 -3.68
CA TYR A 160 -20.10 26.64 -2.92
C TYR A 160 -20.85 27.58 -1.97
N GLN A 161 -21.91 28.23 -2.42
CA GLN A 161 -22.75 29.10 -1.59
C GLN A 161 -23.34 28.35 -0.40
N GLY A 162 -23.76 27.10 -0.59
CA GLY A 162 -24.26 26.28 0.52
C GLY A 162 -23.20 26.03 1.59
N LEU A 163 -21.97 25.71 1.18
CA LEU A 163 -20.89 25.32 2.09
C LEU A 163 -20.17 26.53 2.73
N TYR A 164 -19.83 27.53 1.92
CA TYR A 164 -19.04 28.70 2.29
C TYR A 164 -19.89 29.93 2.66
N GLY A 165 -21.18 29.94 2.29
CA GLY A 165 -21.97 31.18 2.29
C GLY A 165 -21.60 32.17 1.17
N LEU A 166 -20.67 31.79 0.29
CA LEU A 166 -20.05 32.63 -0.74
C LEU A 166 -20.04 31.89 -2.09
N LYS A 167 -20.12 32.63 -3.20
CA LYS A 167 -19.87 32.10 -4.55
C LYS A 167 -18.38 31.90 -4.79
N LYS A 168 -18.02 31.13 -5.82
CA LYS A 168 -16.61 30.84 -6.14
C LYS A 168 -15.76 32.11 -6.26
N LYS A 169 -16.26 33.14 -6.94
CA LYS A 169 -15.54 34.41 -7.12
C LYS A 169 -15.22 35.09 -5.78
N GLU A 170 -16.19 35.14 -4.87
CA GLU A 170 -16.05 35.74 -3.55
C GLU A 170 -15.08 34.94 -2.66
N ILE A 171 -15.03 33.61 -2.83
CA ILE A 171 -14.05 32.76 -2.12
C ILE A 171 -12.63 33.07 -2.58
N ILE A 172 -12.41 33.19 -3.91
CA ILE A 172 -11.10 33.54 -4.50
C ILE A 172 -10.65 34.90 -3.98
N GLU A 173 -11.54 35.90 -3.98
CA GLU A 173 -11.26 37.24 -3.47
C GLU A 173 -10.95 37.23 -1.96
N LYS A 174 -11.79 36.58 -1.14
CA LYS A 174 -11.61 36.51 0.32
C LYS A 174 -10.30 35.82 0.71
N LYS A 175 -9.90 34.78 -0.03
CA LYS A 175 -8.67 34.02 0.21
C LYS A 175 -7.44 34.60 -0.50
N ASN A 176 -7.58 35.74 -1.19
CA ASN A 176 -6.51 36.38 -1.96
C ASN A 176 -5.80 35.43 -2.94
N LEU A 177 -6.58 34.59 -3.63
CA LEU A 177 -6.09 33.62 -4.59
C LEU A 177 -5.97 34.24 -5.98
N ASN A 178 -5.00 33.79 -6.76
CA ASN A 178 -4.93 34.15 -8.17
C ASN A 178 -6.15 33.56 -8.91
N PRO A 179 -6.98 34.36 -9.60
CA PRO A 179 -8.15 33.87 -10.33
C PRO A 179 -7.84 32.85 -11.43
N ASP A 180 -6.61 32.88 -11.97
CA ASP A 180 -6.15 31.95 -13.00
C ASP A 180 -5.72 30.57 -12.43
N GLU A 181 -5.48 30.49 -11.12
CA GLU A 181 -5.13 29.26 -10.43
C GLU A 181 -6.38 28.45 -10.02
N ASN A 182 -6.21 27.15 -9.88
CA ASN A 182 -7.30 26.31 -9.40
C ASN A 182 -7.38 26.41 -7.87
N MET A 183 -8.45 27.04 -7.39
CA MET A 183 -8.74 27.20 -5.95
C MET A 183 -8.58 25.91 -5.13
N LEU A 184 -8.91 24.74 -5.69
CA LEU A 184 -8.76 23.46 -4.98
C LEU A 184 -7.29 23.10 -4.67
N ASP A 185 -6.34 23.60 -5.45
CA ASP A 185 -4.91 23.34 -5.27
C ASP A 185 -4.33 24.13 -4.08
N HIS A 186 -5.07 25.10 -3.55
CA HIS A 186 -4.71 25.95 -2.42
C HIS A 186 -5.49 25.66 -1.14
N MET A 187 -6.17 24.50 -1.10
CA MET A 187 -6.95 24.06 0.07
C MET A 187 -6.12 23.13 0.96
N SER A 188 -6.32 23.23 2.27
CA SER A 188 -5.83 22.24 3.26
C SER A 188 -6.59 20.92 3.13
N SER A 189 -6.12 19.88 3.82
CA SER A 189 -6.80 18.58 3.87
C SER A 189 -8.21 18.70 4.46
N GLU A 190 -8.40 19.54 5.48
CA GLU A 190 -9.72 19.81 6.08
C GLU A 190 -10.70 20.41 5.07
N GLU A 191 -10.27 21.43 4.32
CA GLU A 191 -11.13 22.10 3.33
C GLU A 191 -11.43 21.21 2.11
N LEU A 192 -10.45 20.42 1.66
CA LEU A 192 -10.65 19.43 0.61
C LEU A 192 -11.65 18.34 1.02
N ALA A 193 -11.57 17.85 2.27
CA ALA A 193 -12.50 16.86 2.79
C ALA A 193 -13.94 17.38 2.82
N ALA A 194 -14.16 18.63 3.25
CA ALA A 194 -15.47 19.26 3.22
C ALA A 194 -16.04 19.35 1.79
N ASN A 195 -15.20 19.73 0.81
CA ASN A 195 -15.60 19.78 -0.60
C ASN A 195 -15.87 18.41 -1.22
N LEU A 196 -15.06 17.40 -0.86
CA LEU A 196 -15.29 16.01 -1.27
C LEU A 196 -16.64 15.52 -0.76
N PHE A 197 -16.93 15.78 0.52
CA PHE A 197 -18.19 15.39 1.13
C PHE A 197 -19.37 16.11 0.47
N ARG A 198 -19.26 17.41 0.20
CA ARG A 198 -20.26 18.16 -0.58
C ARG A 198 -20.52 17.52 -1.94
N ALA A 199 -19.48 17.26 -2.72
CA ALA A 199 -19.61 16.72 -4.07
C ALA A 199 -20.26 15.33 -4.07
N THR A 200 -19.80 14.44 -3.19
CA THR A 200 -20.32 13.06 -3.05
C THR A 200 -21.77 13.03 -2.60
N GLN A 201 -22.14 13.86 -1.61
CA GLN A 201 -23.51 13.90 -1.09
C GLN A 201 -24.47 14.56 -2.06
N ALA A 202 -24.05 15.59 -2.80
CA ALA A 202 -24.85 16.18 -3.86
C ALA A 202 -25.12 15.18 -4.99
N GLU A 203 -24.10 14.43 -5.40
CA GLU A 203 -24.22 13.36 -6.40
C GLU A 203 -25.23 12.31 -5.94
N ALA A 204 -25.07 11.79 -4.72
CA ALA A 204 -25.94 10.78 -4.14
C ALA A 204 -27.39 11.28 -3.99
N LYS A 205 -27.58 12.53 -3.55
CA LYS A 205 -28.90 13.15 -3.39
C LYS A 205 -29.63 13.26 -4.73
N ILE A 206 -28.97 13.79 -5.76
CA ILE A 206 -29.56 13.95 -7.10
C ILE A 206 -30.02 12.60 -7.66
N LYS A 207 -29.19 11.55 -7.51
CA LYS A 207 -29.53 10.18 -7.94
C LYS A 207 -30.70 9.61 -7.15
N ARG A 208 -30.61 9.61 -5.82
CA ARG A 208 -31.57 8.97 -4.92
C ARG A 208 -32.97 9.58 -5.04
N GLU A 209 -33.04 10.90 -5.18
CA GLU A 209 -34.30 11.63 -5.27
C GLU A 209 -34.76 11.83 -6.73
N ALA A 210 -34.07 11.20 -7.69
CA ALA A 210 -34.34 11.30 -9.13
C ALA A 210 -34.57 12.74 -9.60
N ILE A 211 -33.74 13.67 -9.09
CA ILE A 211 -33.91 15.10 -9.32
C ILE A 211 -33.67 15.42 -10.80
N ARG A 212 -34.57 16.22 -11.38
CA ARG A 212 -34.51 16.68 -12.77
C ARG A 212 -34.64 18.19 -12.87
N GLY A 213 -33.94 18.77 -13.83
CA GLY A 213 -33.92 20.20 -14.14
C GLY A 213 -32.86 20.98 -13.37
N GLN A 214 -32.38 22.05 -14.01
CA GLN A 214 -31.36 22.97 -13.52
C GLN A 214 -31.63 23.45 -12.08
N GLU A 215 -32.79 24.07 -11.85
CA GLU A 215 -33.10 24.73 -10.57
C GLU A 215 -33.13 23.73 -9.41
N LYS A 216 -33.80 22.58 -9.59
CA LYS A 216 -33.91 21.57 -8.53
C LYS A 216 -32.56 20.94 -8.21
N ALA A 217 -31.72 20.69 -9.21
CA ALA A 217 -30.37 20.16 -9.01
C ALA A 217 -29.48 21.17 -8.26
N SER A 218 -29.50 22.44 -8.66
CA SER A 218 -28.77 23.53 -7.99
C SER A 218 -29.23 23.71 -6.54
N GLN A 219 -30.54 23.70 -6.30
CA GLN A 219 -31.11 23.78 -4.95
C GLN A 219 -30.69 22.60 -4.08
N ALA A 220 -30.67 21.38 -4.63
CA ALA A 220 -30.21 20.20 -3.91
C ALA A 220 -28.72 20.29 -3.55
N HIS A 221 -27.90 20.80 -4.47
CA HIS A 221 -26.48 21.02 -4.24
C HIS A 221 -26.23 22.06 -3.15
N PHE A 222 -26.97 23.17 -3.17
CA PHE A 222 -26.96 24.20 -2.12
C PHE A 222 -27.36 23.64 -0.76
N GLN A 223 -28.48 22.93 -0.68
CA GLN A 223 -28.98 22.34 0.57
C GLN A 223 -27.99 21.34 1.19
N VAL A 224 -27.31 20.55 0.36
CA VAL A 224 -26.24 19.66 0.83
C VAL A 224 -25.11 20.47 1.44
N GLY A 225 -24.62 21.51 0.75
CA GLY A 225 -23.59 22.41 1.30
C GLY A 225 -24.02 23.03 2.63
N GLN A 226 -25.25 23.52 2.72
CA GLN A 226 -25.79 24.15 3.92
C GLN A 226 -25.85 23.20 5.13
N LYS A 227 -26.20 21.93 4.90
CA LYS A 227 -26.20 20.90 5.96
C LYS A 227 -24.79 20.63 6.46
N ILE A 228 -23.83 20.48 5.55
CA ILE A 228 -22.42 20.26 5.91
C ILE A 228 -21.89 21.46 6.72
N ARG A 229 -22.18 22.68 6.25
CA ARG A 229 -21.84 23.92 6.96
C ARG A 229 -22.41 23.96 8.38
N ALA A 230 -23.69 23.61 8.56
CA ALA A 230 -24.31 23.55 9.88
C ALA A 230 -23.59 22.55 10.79
N THR A 231 -23.25 21.36 10.28
CA THR A 231 -22.51 20.34 11.03
C THR A 231 -21.12 20.81 11.44
N ILE A 232 -20.36 21.47 10.55
CA ILE A 232 -19.05 22.05 10.91
C ILE A 232 -19.21 23.03 12.08
N LYS A 233 -20.26 23.88 12.03
CA LYS A 233 -20.54 24.86 13.09
C LYS A 233 -20.93 24.20 14.41
N GLU A 234 -21.79 23.20 14.38
CA GLU A 234 -22.23 22.44 15.56
C GLU A 234 -21.07 21.72 16.24
N LEU A 235 -20.10 21.23 15.47
CA LEU A 235 -18.88 20.59 15.98
C LEU A 235 -17.83 21.60 16.47
N GLY A 236 -18.07 22.91 16.34
CA GLY A 236 -17.10 23.95 16.69
C GLY A 236 -15.89 24.03 15.73
N GLY A 237 -16.04 23.51 14.50
CA GLY A 237 -14.99 23.58 13.48
C GLY A 237 -14.86 24.96 12.84
N THR A 238 -13.70 25.20 12.21
CA THR A 238 -13.44 26.43 11.45
C THR A 238 -14.35 26.48 10.23
N MET A 239 -15.01 27.63 10.00
CA MET A 239 -15.87 27.76 8.82
C MET A 239 -15.04 27.71 7.53
N PRO A 240 -15.52 27.07 6.45
CA PRO A 240 -14.73 26.88 5.22
C PRO A 240 -14.14 28.17 4.63
N GLU A 241 -14.89 29.28 4.71
CA GLU A 241 -14.47 30.60 4.24
C GLU A 241 -13.41 31.27 5.12
N ASP A 242 -13.17 30.77 6.33
CA ASP A 242 -12.20 31.28 7.30
C ASP A 242 -10.96 30.37 7.41
N ILE A 243 -10.98 29.19 6.78
CA ILE A 243 -9.78 28.35 6.64
C ILE A 243 -8.77 29.10 5.74
N PRO A 244 -7.50 29.28 6.16
CA PRO A 244 -6.52 29.98 5.36
C PRO A 244 -6.17 29.20 4.08
N ALA A 245 -5.95 29.93 2.99
CA ALA A 245 -5.34 29.34 1.81
C ALA A 245 -3.90 28.91 2.11
N VAL A 246 -3.50 27.78 1.51
CA VAL A 246 -2.16 27.24 1.59
C VAL A 246 -1.47 27.34 0.23
N GLU A 247 -0.17 27.09 0.22
CA GLU A 247 0.59 27.03 -1.04
C GLU A 247 0.00 25.99 -2.01
N ASP A 248 0.26 26.21 -3.29
CA ASP A 248 -0.14 25.32 -4.38
C ASP A 248 0.33 23.87 -4.09
N ILE A 249 -0.57 22.93 -4.29
CA ILE A 249 -0.35 21.50 -4.09
C ILE A 249 0.85 20.95 -4.87
N LYS A 250 1.32 21.61 -5.93
CA LYS A 250 2.55 21.25 -6.64
C LYS A 250 3.78 21.27 -5.73
N PHE A 251 3.82 22.17 -4.74
CA PHE A 251 4.93 22.23 -3.78
C PHE A 251 4.85 21.11 -2.75
N ALA A 252 3.64 20.76 -2.31
CA ALA A 252 3.41 19.57 -1.49
C ALA A 252 3.86 18.31 -2.23
N ARG A 253 3.48 18.15 -3.51
CA ARG A 253 3.95 17.04 -4.36
C ARG A 253 5.47 17.01 -4.46
N LYS A 254 6.10 18.14 -4.75
CA LYS A 254 7.55 18.24 -4.86
C LYS A 254 8.24 17.82 -3.55
N ARG A 255 7.75 18.24 -2.38
CA ARG A 255 8.30 17.82 -1.08
C ARG A 255 8.18 16.31 -0.86
N LEU A 256 7.05 15.73 -1.24
CA LEU A 256 6.82 14.28 -1.12
C LEU A 256 7.75 13.51 -2.07
N GLU A 257 7.88 13.96 -3.32
CA GLU A 257 8.79 13.36 -4.32
C GLU A 257 10.25 13.48 -3.89
N GLU A 258 10.70 14.64 -3.38
CA GLU A 258 12.07 14.82 -2.88
C GLU A 258 12.40 13.87 -1.73
N LEU A 259 11.42 13.59 -0.87
CA LEU A 259 11.57 12.64 0.23
C LEU A 259 11.56 11.19 -0.25
N GLU A 260 10.67 10.83 -1.19
CA GLU A 260 10.68 9.52 -1.84
C GLU A 260 11.99 9.27 -2.59
N VAL A 261 12.55 10.29 -3.24
CA VAL A 261 13.84 10.22 -3.94
C VAL A 261 14.99 10.12 -2.94
N GLN A 262 14.95 10.80 -1.80
CA GLN A 262 15.95 10.60 -0.74
C GLN A 262 15.90 9.17 -0.19
N ASP A 263 14.71 8.62 0.03
CA ASP A 263 14.51 7.25 0.49
C ASP A 263 14.95 6.23 -0.59
N ALA A 264 14.69 6.51 -1.87
CA ALA A 264 15.08 5.66 -3.02
C ALA A 264 16.56 5.81 -3.42
N GLN A 265 17.21 6.95 -3.17
CA GLN A 265 18.65 7.09 -3.33
C GLN A 265 19.43 6.38 -2.22
N GLN A 266 18.78 6.09 -1.09
CA GLN A 266 19.32 5.21 -0.03
C GLN A 266 18.99 3.72 -0.26
N MET A 267 18.08 3.37 -1.17
CA MET A 267 17.69 2.00 -1.49
C MET A 267 17.35 1.87 -2.99
N PRO A 268 18.17 1.20 -3.83
CA PRO A 268 17.75 0.96 -5.21
C PRO A 268 16.41 0.20 -5.24
N SER A 269 15.53 0.63 -6.16
CA SER A 269 14.15 0.13 -6.28
C SER A 269 14.11 -1.40 -6.37
N PHE A 270 13.55 -2.02 -5.33
CA PHE A 270 13.28 -3.45 -5.23
C PHE A 270 12.56 -3.99 -6.49
N ALA A 271 11.64 -3.21 -7.08
CA ALA A 271 10.90 -3.61 -8.27
C ALA A 271 11.77 -3.68 -9.54
N GLN A 272 12.78 -2.81 -9.67
CA GLN A 272 13.73 -2.86 -10.80
C GLN A 272 14.71 -4.02 -10.64
N GLN A 273 15.27 -4.21 -9.45
CA GLN A 273 16.21 -5.30 -9.18
C GLN A 273 15.54 -6.68 -9.21
N LEU A 274 14.28 -6.78 -8.77
CA LEU A 274 13.48 -8.00 -8.85
C LEU A 274 13.02 -8.27 -10.29
N GLY A 275 12.67 -7.24 -11.06
CA GLY A 275 12.36 -7.38 -12.49
C GLY A 275 13.55 -7.91 -13.30
N GLU A 276 14.75 -7.36 -13.08
CA GLU A 276 15.99 -7.81 -13.72
C GLU A 276 16.40 -9.22 -13.26
N LYS A 277 16.27 -9.55 -11.97
CA LYS A 277 16.58 -10.91 -11.46
C LYS A 277 15.60 -11.99 -11.88
N LEU A 278 14.30 -11.68 -11.97
CA LEU A 278 13.29 -12.65 -12.40
C LEU A 278 13.40 -12.94 -13.90
N GLU A 279 13.81 -11.96 -14.71
CA GLU A 279 14.11 -12.19 -16.14
C GLU A 279 15.38 -13.03 -16.35
N GLU A 280 16.39 -12.92 -15.48
CA GLU A 280 17.60 -13.77 -15.53
C GLU A 280 17.36 -15.21 -15.06
N GLN A 281 16.38 -15.46 -14.20
CA GLN A 281 16.15 -16.78 -13.60
C GLN A 281 15.26 -17.74 -14.41
N GLU A 282 14.49 -17.26 -15.41
CA GLU A 282 13.62 -18.12 -16.24
C GLU A 282 14.17 -18.46 -17.64
N ILE A 283 15.38 -18.02 -18.00
CA ILE A 283 15.94 -18.29 -19.32
C ILE A 283 16.78 -19.58 -19.30
N VAL A 284 16.24 -20.64 -19.91
CA VAL A 284 17.03 -21.85 -20.23
C VAL A 284 17.66 -21.65 -21.62
N LYS A 285 18.99 -21.57 -21.69
CA LYS A 285 19.78 -21.47 -22.93
C LYS A 285 20.36 -22.83 -23.31
N TYR A 286 20.22 -23.21 -24.58
CA TYR A 286 20.94 -24.33 -25.18
C TYR A 286 21.82 -23.80 -26.33
N GLU A 287 23.12 -24.09 -26.28
CA GLU A 287 24.13 -23.51 -27.19
C GLU A 287 24.22 -24.21 -28.57
N LYS A 288 23.63 -25.41 -28.73
CA LYS A 288 23.58 -26.11 -30.02
C LYS A 288 22.14 -26.44 -30.41
N LEU A 289 21.78 -26.10 -31.65
CA LEU A 289 20.52 -26.51 -32.26
C LEU A 289 20.66 -27.95 -32.79
N PRO A 290 19.74 -28.88 -32.45
CA PRO A 290 19.73 -30.20 -33.07
C PRO A 290 19.27 -30.12 -34.54
N ASP A 291 19.71 -31.07 -35.37
CA ASP A 291 19.59 -31.05 -36.84
C ASP A 291 18.13 -31.01 -37.37
N ASN A 292 17.12 -31.24 -36.52
CA ASN A 292 15.70 -31.28 -36.88
C ASN A 292 14.90 -30.04 -36.42
N ILE A 293 15.44 -28.83 -36.63
CA ILE A 293 14.80 -27.53 -36.34
C ILE A 293 13.35 -27.44 -36.83
N GLN A 294 13.02 -28.06 -37.97
CA GLN A 294 11.66 -28.03 -38.54
C GLN A 294 10.61 -28.74 -37.66
N LEU A 295 10.99 -29.78 -36.93
CA LEU A 295 10.07 -30.52 -36.04
C LEU A 295 9.73 -29.70 -34.78
N LEU A 296 10.72 -28.96 -34.27
CA LEU A 296 10.57 -28.05 -33.13
C LEU A 296 9.71 -26.82 -33.47
N GLU A 297 9.89 -26.23 -34.66
CA GLU A 297 9.01 -25.16 -35.15
C GLU A 297 7.58 -25.63 -35.39
N ALA A 298 7.38 -26.88 -35.84
CA ALA A 298 6.05 -27.47 -35.99
C ALA A 298 5.37 -27.74 -34.63
N LEU A 299 6.10 -28.26 -33.65
CA LEU A 299 5.60 -28.51 -32.28
C LEU A 299 5.30 -27.22 -31.52
N ALA A 300 6.12 -26.18 -31.68
CA ALA A 300 5.91 -24.86 -31.08
C ALA A 300 4.64 -24.16 -31.61
N LYS A 301 4.20 -24.46 -32.85
CA LYS A 301 2.93 -23.95 -33.40
C LYS A 301 1.69 -24.65 -32.84
N ILE A 302 1.81 -25.90 -32.38
CA ILE A 302 0.68 -26.72 -31.90
C ILE A 302 0.25 -26.31 -30.49
N ILE A 303 1.13 -25.73 -29.67
CA ILE A 303 0.84 -25.35 -28.29
C ILE A 303 0.59 -23.83 -28.21
N ARG A 304 -0.59 -23.37 -28.62
CA ARG A 304 -1.02 -21.98 -28.39
C ARG A 304 -1.77 -21.83 -27.05
N GLY A 305 -1.12 -21.13 -26.11
CA GLY A 305 -1.72 -20.23 -25.12
C GLY A 305 -2.25 -20.84 -23.81
N TYR A 306 -1.76 -20.34 -22.67
CA TYR A 306 -2.42 -20.08 -21.36
C TYR A 306 -1.34 -19.78 -20.27
N PRO A 307 -1.69 -19.22 -19.08
CA PRO A 307 -0.77 -18.45 -18.23
C PRO A 307 0.26 -19.32 -17.51
N GLY A 308 1.48 -18.80 -17.36
CA GLY A 308 2.66 -19.53 -16.87
C GLY A 308 3.65 -19.87 -17.98
N GLU A 309 3.80 -18.97 -18.97
CA GLU A 309 4.68 -19.15 -20.12
C GLU A 309 6.15 -18.97 -19.71
N ARG A 310 6.99 -19.94 -20.04
CA ARG A 310 8.44 -19.89 -19.85
C ARG A 310 9.15 -19.60 -21.15
N LEU A 311 10.32 -18.98 -21.03
CA LEU A 311 11.04 -18.40 -22.15
C LEU A 311 12.26 -19.27 -22.51
N LEU A 312 12.25 -19.82 -23.73
CA LEU A 312 13.33 -20.67 -24.24
C LEU A 312 14.15 -19.94 -25.30
N LEU A 313 15.48 -20.00 -25.17
CA LEU A 313 16.42 -19.57 -26.20
C LEU A 313 17.10 -20.79 -26.82
N LEU A 314 16.90 -20.96 -28.13
CA LEU A 314 17.57 -21.96 -28.96
C LEU A 314 18.45 -21.22 -29.97
N GLY A 315 19.76 -21.19 -29.71
CA GLY A 315 20.66 -20.25 -30.39
C GLY A 315 20.23 -18.80 -30.16
N GLU A 316 20.08 -18.03 -31.25
CA GLU A 316 19.64 -16.62 -31.19
C GLU A 316 18.11 -16.45 -31.22
N LYS A 317 17.34 -17.53 -31.40
CA LYS A 317 15.88 -17.45 -31.52
C LYS A 317 15.19 -17.64 -30.17
N LYS A 318 14.13 -16.85 -29.95
CA LYS A 318 13.36 -16.78 -28.70
C LYS A 318 11.96 -17.36 -28.88
N PHE A 319 11.61 -18.34 -28.06
CA PHE A 319 10.32 -19.04 -28.07
C PHE A 319 9.63 -18.95 -26.70
N LYS A 320 8.31 -18.81 -26.70
CA LYS A 320 7.47 -18.89 -25.49
C LYS A 320 6.74 -20.22 -25.49
N LEU A 321 6.88 -20.98 -24.40
CA LEU A 321 6.36 -22.34 -24.28
C LEU A 321 5.65 -22.55 -22.94
N SER A 322 4.66 -23.44 -22.91
CA SER A 322 4.05 -23.91 -21.67
C SER A 322 5.00 -24.85 -20.92
N SER A 323 4.72 -25.11 -19.64
CA SER A 323 5.49 -26.06 -18.82
C SER A 323 5.58 -27.48 -19.44
N GLU A 324 4.50 -27.96 -20.06
CA GLU A 324 4.47 -29.25 -20.77
C GLU A 324 5.32 -29.21 -22.05
N GLY A 325 5.24 -28.10 -22.80
CA GLY A 325 6.07 -27.87 -23.99
C GLY A 325 7.56 -27.83 -23.65
N MET A 326 7.92 -27.22 -22.52
CA MET A 326 9.28 -27.17 -22.01
C MET A 326 9.82 -28.58 -21.67
N ARG A 327 8.98 -29.47 -21.13
CA ARG A 327 9.33 -30.86 -20.80
C ARG A 327 9.58 -31.70 -22.05
N LEU A 328 8.73 -31.55 -23.06
CA LEU A 328 8.86 -32.26 -24.34
C LEU A 328 10.14 -31.85 -25.10
N VAL A 329 10.43 -30.54 -25.16
CA VAL A 329 11.67 -30.04 -25.79
C VAL A 329 12.92 -30.53 -25.06
N LYS A 330 12.90 -30.57 -23.72
CA LYS A 330 14.00 -31.17 -22.93
C LYS A 330 14.21 -32.66 -23.22
N GLY A 331 13.14 -33.42 -23.44
CA GLY A 331 13.23 -34.84 -23.79
C GLY A 331 13.86 -35.08 -25.16
N LEU A 332 13.62 -34.18 -26.12
CA LEU A 332 14.18 -34.24 -27.47
C LEU A 332 15.64 -33.76 -27.58
N LEU A 333 16.10 -32.94 -26.64
CA LEU A 333 17.48 -32.42 -26.62
C LEU A 333 18.45 -33.29 -25.83
N ASN A 334 17.93 -34.15 -24.94
CA ASN A 334 18.71 -35.01 -24.05
C ASN A 334 18.71 -36.49 -24.44
N GLY A 335 18.05 -36.85 -25.55
CA GLY A 335 18.11 -38.17 -26.19
C GLY A 335 18.72 -38.02 -27.57
#